data_AF-A0A8B6GN17-F1
#
_entry.id   AF-A0A8B6GN17-F1
#
_cell.length_a   1.000
_cell.length_b   1.000
_cell.length_c   1.000
_cell.angle_alpha   90.00
_cell.angle_beta   90.00
_cell.angle_gamma   90.00
#
_symmetry.space_group_name_H-M   'P 1'
#
loop_
_entity.id
_entity.type
_entity.pdbx_description
1 polymer ?
#
loop_
_entity_poly.entity_id
_entity_poly.type
_entity_poly.pdbx_seq_one_letter_code
_entity_poly.pdbx_strand_id
1 'polypeptide(L)' 'MLNADDDEEPEGEKYSPDGGYIPRVLFYDPDGNILDQYKNENGHPDYKYYHFNPTSIAATMKKVIKERNLEKPAVNEEL' A
#
# COMPACT_ATOMS: atom_id res chain seq x y z
N MET A 1 8.65 3.77 0.69
CA MET A 1 7.74 3.33 1.77
C MET A 1 7.93 4.31 2.91
N LEU A 2 6.83 4.81 3.46
CA LEU A 2 6.82 5.61 4.67
C LEU A 2 6.16 4.74 5.76
N ASN A 3 6.78 4.68 6.93
CA ASN A 3 6.18 4.11 8.12
C ASN A 3 5.88 5.28 9.06
N ALA A 4 4.68 5.28 9.65
CA ALA A 4 4.31 6.18 10.72
C ALA A 4 4.18 5.31 11.97
N ASP A 5 5.03 5.56 12.97
CA ASP A 5 4.94 4.92 14.28
C ASP A 5 3.67 5.41 15.02
N ASP A 6 3.34 4.79 16.15
CA ASP A 6 2.07 5.01 16.87
C ASP A 6 1.80 6.51 17.18
N ASP A 7 2.81 7.27 17.60
CA ASP A 7 2.68 8.70 17.92
C ASP A 7 2.68 9.62 16.67
N GLU A 8 3.00 9.06 15.51
CA GLU A 8 3.10 9.78 14.22
C GLU A 8 1.93 9.45 13.28
N GLU A 9 0.89 8.76 13.77
CA GLU A 9 -0.29 8.43 12.98
C GLU A 9 -0.95 9.71 12.42
N PRO A 10 -1.06 9.85 11.09
CA PRO A 10 -1.61 11.05 10.49
C PRO A 10 -3.12 11.13 10.67
N GLU A 11 -3.63 12.32 11.01
CA GLU A 11 -5.06 12.57 11.20
C GLU A 11 -5.84 12.59 9.88
N GLY A 12 -7.05 12.04 9.91
CA GLY A 12 -8.05 12.19 8.84
C GLY A 12 -8.52 10.87 8.24
N GLU A 13 -9.75 10.87 7.71
CA GLU A 13 -10.44 9.65 7.23
C GLU A 13 -9.68 8.91 6.12
N LYS A 14 -8.88 9.63 5.32
CA LYS A 14 -8.06 9.04 4.25
C LYS A 14 -6.93 8.12 4.75
N TYR A 15 -6.63 8.15 6.05
CA TYR A 15 -5.63 7.28 6.70
C TYR A 15 -6.27 6.12 7.51
N SER A 16 -7.61 6.10 7.60
CA SER A 16 -8.40 5.07 8.28
C SER A 16 -9.66 4.69 7.46
N PRO A 17 -9.53 4.37 6.16
CA PRO A 17 -10.65 4.24 5.21
C PRO A 17 -11.67 3.14 5.54
N ASP A 18 -11.29 2.14 6.35
CA ASP A 18 -12.16 1.06 6.81
C ASP A 18 -12.06 0.82 8.32
N GLY A 19 -11.62 1.84 9.08
CA GLY A 19 -11.55 1.82 10.54
C GLY A 19 -10.15 2.07 11.13
N GLY A 20 -10.10 2.21 12.45
CA GLY A 20 -8.91 2.57 13.22
C GLY A 20 -8.07 1.39 13.75
N TYR A 21 -8.19 0.19 13.16
CA TYR A 21 -7.40 -0.97 13.58
C TYR A 21 -5.94 -0.84 13.14
N ILE A 22 -4.98 -1.32 13.92
CA ILE A 22 -3.55 -1.28 13.57
C ILE A 22 -2.95 -2.70 13.48
N PRO A 23 -1.92 -2.94 12.64
CA PRO A 23 -1.35 -2.04 11.63
C PRO A 23 -2.14 -2.00 10.31
N ARG A 24 -1.99 -0.92 9.54
CA ARG A 24 -2.56 -0.75 8.19
C ARG A 24 -1.48 -0.43 7.17
N VAL A 25 -1.56 -1.03 5.98
CA VAL A 25 -0.72 -0.67 4.84
C VAL A 25 -1.58 -0.06 3.75
N LEU A 26 -1.36 1.22 3.46
CA LEU A 26 -2.10 1.99 2.47
C LEU A 26 -1.21 2.33 1.28
N PHE A 27 -1.78 2.29 0.08
CA PHE A 27 -1.11 2.69 -1.15
C PHE A 27 -1.64 4.03 -1.62
N TYR A 28 -0.75 4.94 -2.01
CA TYR A 28 -1.08 6.27 -2.51
C TYR A 28 -0.46 6.49 -3.89
N ASP A 29 -1.08 7.35 -4.69
CA ASP A 29 -0.44 7.93 -5.87
C ASP A 29 0.53 9.07 -5.50
N PRO A 30 1.33 9.57 -6.46
CA PRO A 30 2.24 10.69 -6.20
C PRO A 30 1.57 12.00 -5.75
N ASP A 31 0.28 12.17 -6.04
CA ASP A 31 -0.51 13.34 -5.65
C ASP A 31 -1.10 13.19 -4.23
N GLY A 32 -0.89 12.04 -3.59
CA GLY A 32 -1.35 11.75 -2.23
C GLY A 32 -2.78 11.23 -2.14
N ASN A 33 -3.39 10.82 -3.26
CA ASN A 33 -4.69 10.17 -3.28
C ASN A 33 -4.54 8.69 -2.95
N ILE A 34 -5.45 8.16 -2.12
CA ILE A 34 -5.48 6.73 -1.78
C ILE A 34 -5.84 5.90 -3.00
N LEU A 35 -5.17 4.76 -3.16
CA LEU A 35 -5.45 3.75 -4.17
C LEU A 35 -6.18 2.57 -3.51
N ASP A 36 -7.46 2.77 -3.21
CA ASP A 36 -8.33 1.86 -2.44
C ASP A 36 -8.59 0.49 -3.12
N GLN A 37 -8.29 0.38 -4.42
CA GLN A 37 -8.29 -0.88 -5.16
C GLN A 37 -7.15 -1.83 -4.75
N TYR A 38 -6.09 -1.32 -4.12
CA TYR A 38 -4.94 -2.10 -3.67
C TYR A 38 -5.03 -2.38 -2.17
N LYS A 39 -5.61 -3.53 -1.86
CA LYS A 39 -5.85 -4.04 -0.50
C LYS A 39 -5.31 -5.46 -0.36
N ASN A 40 -5.37 -6.02 0.86
CA ASN A 40 -5.06 -7.43 1.07
C ASN A 40 -6.19 -8.32 0.54
N GLU A 41 -6.03 -8.82 -0.69
CA GLU A 41 -7.03 -9.67 -1.35
C GLU A 41 -7.27 -11.01 -0.65
N ASN A 42 -6.28 -11.50 0.10
CA ASN A 42 -6.37 -12.74 0.88
C ASN A 42 -6.57 -12.45 2.38
N GLY A 43 -6.99 -11.23 2.71
CA GLY A 43 -7.23 -10.77 4.08
C GLY A 43 -8.66 -11.03 4.56
N HIS A 44 -8.95 -10.51 5.75
CA HIS A 44 -10.31 -10.52 6.29
C HIS A 44 -11.15 -9.42 5.63
N PRO A 45 -12.43 -9.66 5.28
CA PRO A 45 -13.26 -8.69 4.56
C PRO A 45 -13.45 -7.35 5.30
N ASP A 46 -13.44 -7.38 6.63
CA ASP A 46 -13.59 -6.20 7.49
C ASP A 46 -12.27 -5.45 7.76
N TYR A 47 -11.13 -6.06 7.44
CA TYR A 47 -9.79 -5.49 7.71
C TYR A 47 -8.97 -5.49 6.42
N LYS A 48 -9.37 -4.67 5.46
CA LYS A 48 -8.91 -4.74 4.07
C LYS A 48 -7.44 -4.38 3.94
N TYR A 49 -6.92 -3.53 4.81
CA TYR A 49 -5.53 -3.04 4.79
C TYR A 49 -4.64 -3.72 5.83
N TYR A 50 -5.15 -4.72 6.53
CA TYR A 50 -4.36 -5.55 7.43
C TYR A 50 -3.61 -6.63 6.64
N HIS A 51 -2.29 -6.70 6.83
CA HIS A 51 -1.42 -7.68 6.20
C HIS A 51 -0.75 -8.55 7.27
N PHE A 52 -1.18 -9.81 7.37
CA PHE A 52 -0.71 -10.73 8.41
C PHE A 52 0.73 -11.23 8.20
N ASN A 53 1.30 -11.06 7.01
CA ASN A 53 2.67 -11.43 6.70
C ASN A 53 3.29 -10.55 5.60
N PRO A 54 4.64 -10.52 5.49
CA PRO A 54 5.34 -9.74 4.47
C PRO A 54 5.00 -10.15 3.02
N THR A 55 4.71 -11.43 2.77
CA THR A 55 4.37 -11.94 1.44
C THR A 55 3.10 -11.29 0.90
N SER A 56 2.10 -11.06 1.75
CA SER A 56 0.85 -10.40 1.37
C SER A 56 1.08 -8.94 0.97
N ILE A 57 1.98 -8.24 1.67
CA ILE A 57 2.37 -6.86 1.33
C ILE A 57 3.08 -6.85 -0.03
N ALA A 58 4.07 -7.73 -0.21
CA ALA A 58 4.83 -7.83 -1.43
C ALA A 58 3.96 -8.20 -2.65
N ALA A 59 2.93 -9.03 -2.47
CA ALA A 59 1.96 -9.36 -3.51
C ALA A 59 1.20 -8.11 -3.98
N THR A 60 0.66 -7.33 -3.04
CA THR A 60 -0.05 -6.08 -3.37
C THR A 60 0.89 -5.05 -4.00
N MET A 61 2.12 -4.90 -3.49
CA MET A 61 3.14 -4.01 -4.10
C MET A 61 3.44 -4.39 -5.56
N LYS A 62 3.62 -5.69 -5.85
CA LYS A 62 3.84 -6.17 -7.23
C LYS A 62 2.65 -5.87 -8.14
N LYS A 63 1.42 -6.03 -7.61
CA LYS A 63 0.19 -5.69 -8.34
C LYS A 63 0.14 -4.20 -8.70
N VAL A 64 0.45 -3.31 -7.74
CA VAL A 64 0.53 -1.86 -7.96
C VAL A 64 1.51 -1.53 -9.08
N ILE A 65 2.74 -2.07 -9.02
CA ILE A 65 3.78 -1.80 -10.02
C ILE A 65 3.32 -2.24 -11.41
N LYS A 66 2.77 -3.45 -11.52
CA LYS A 66 2.31 -4.03 -12.79
C LYS A 66 1.15 -3.23 -13.39
N GLU A 67 0.08 -2.99 -12.63
CA GLU A 67 -1.13 -2.37 -13.16
C GLU A 67 -0.97 -0.88 -13.44
N ARG A 68 -0.04 -0.22 -12.75
CA ARG A 68 0.29 1.18 -12.99
C ARG A 68 1.44 1.38 -13.98
N ASN A 69 1.95 0.30 -14.59
CA ASN A 69 3.06 0.32 -15.53
C ASN A 69 4.29 1.07 -14.96
N LEU A 70 4.58 0.86 -13.67
CA LEU A 70 5.72 1.48 -12.96
C LEU A 70 6.99 0.65 -13.06
N GLU A 71 7.06 -0.29 -14.00
CA GLU A 71 8.29 -1.03 -14.26
C GLU A 71 9.39 -0.04 -14.64
N LYS A 72 10.57 -0.19 -14.05
CA LYS A 72 11.70 0.64 -14.45
C LYS A 72 11.90 0.44 -15.96
N PRO A 73 12.04 1.51 -16.76
CA PRO A 73 12.52 1.35 -18.12
C PRO A 73 13.83 0.57 -18.03
N ALA A 74 14.02 -0.41 -18.92
CA ALA A 74 15.27 -1.14 -19.02
C ALA A 74 16.39 -0.09 -19.12
N VAL A 75 17.17 0.04 -18.05
CA VAL A 75 18.39 0.83 -18.11
C VAL A 75 19.26 0.05 -19.08
N ASN A 76 19.39 0.55 -20.31
CA ASN A 76 20.50 0.16 -21.15
C ASN A 76 21.74 0.65 -20.39
N GLU A 77 22.37 -0.26 -19.65
CA GLU A 77 23.73 -0.09 -19.16
C GLU A 77 24.64 -0.11 -20.40
N GLU A 78 24.63 0.99 -21.16
CA GLU A 78 25.68 1.27 -22.14
C GLU A 78 26.92 1.73 -21.36
N LEU A 79 27.83 0.76 -21.23
CA LEU A 79 29.30 0.80 -21.13
C LEU A 79 29.98 2.09 -20.65
#